data_AF-A0ABC8B3N6-F1
#
_entry.id   AF-A0ABC8B3N6-F1
#
_cell.length_a   1.000
_cell.length_b   1.000
_cell.length_c   1.000
_cell.angle_alpha   90.00
_cell.angle_beta   90.00
_cell.angle_gamma   90.00
#
_symmetry.space_group_name_H-M   'P 1'
#
loop_
_entity.id
_entity.type
_entity.pdbx_description
1 polymer ?
#
loop_
_entity_poly.entity_id
_entity_poly.type
_entity_poly.pdbx_seq_one_letter_code
_entity_poly.pdbx_strand_id
1 'polypeptide(L)'
;MASLRRDNRSFWTRGALTLSVAAVALTTGIGVAAARPIGPFEVGGAIEVEYDAAGGPEFFGDPTTPETDAAGGGKKQDFANNLSIYWTPATDAHAIGGAIRDKWRGTGSESGSLKYPVTDAGATAKPGQFQHFQGGSIYWSVGSGTHVISGVIRDKYAGAGWESSPLGFPIADENKTGSTTTHEQLFEGGAIYSTQKTGTHIVWGAIRDDWVRNGGQNGRYGYPTGDEYDYQGGKAQDFQGGKIVWKPSE
;
A
#
# COMPACT_ATOMS: atom_id res chain seq x y z
N MET A 1 39.74 -20.82 15.64
CA MET A 1 38.28 -20.89 15.89
C MET A 1 37.66 -19.59 15.39
N ALA A 2 37.23 -19.58 14.13
CA ALA A 2 36.58 -18.42 13.51
C ALA A 2 35.07 -18.68 13.46
N SER A 3 34.30 -17.89 14.19
CA SER A 3 32.84 -17.92 14.20
C SER A 3 32.33 -17.04 13.04
N LEU A 4 31.71 -17.68 12.05
CA LEU A 4 31.04 -17.00 10.94
C LEU A 4 29.83 -16.21 11.46
N ARG A 5 29.85 -14.88 11.25
CA ARG A 5 28.65 -14.05 11.25
C ARG A 5 27.86 -14.40 9.99
N ARG A 6 26.61 -14.87 10.16
CA ARG A 6 25.64 -14.97 9.06
C ARG A 6 25.13 -13.56 8.76
N ASP A 7 25.59 -13.00 7.66
CA ASP A 7 25.02 -11.79 7.08
C ASP A 7 23.64 -12.12 6.48
N ASN A 8 22.59 -11.56 7.07
CA ASN A 8 21.22 -11.64 6.57
C ASN A 8 21.05 -10.58 5.48
N ARG A 9 21.34 -10.93 4.21
CA ARG A 9 21.20 -10.00 3.08
C ARG A 9 19.76 -10.01 2.56
N SER A 10 19.15 -8.83 2.56
CA SER A 10 17.83 -8.52 2.02
C SER A 10 17.79 -8.68 0.49
N PHE A 11 16.98 -9.61 0.00
CA PHE A 11 16.75 -9.86 -1.43
C PHE A 11 15.63 -8.98 -1.98
N TRP A 12 15.84 -7.67 -2.11
CA TRP A 12 14.86 -6.81 -2.80
C TRP A 12 15.59 -5.68 -3.53
N THR A 13 16.14 -5.99 -4.70
CA THR A 13 16.52 -4.96 -5.67
C THR A 13 16.39 -5.55 -7.07
N ARG A 14 15.32 -5.20 -7.80
CA ARG A 14 15.30 -5.37 -9.26
C ARG A 14 15.81 -4.07 -9.87
N GLY A 15 16.93 -4.15 -10.58
CA GLY A 15 17.44 -3.06 -11.40
C GLY A 15 16.53 -2.81 -12.59
N ALA A 16 16.36 -1.53 -12.95
CA ALA A 16 15.62 -1.12 -14.13
C ALA A 16 16.39 -1.52 -15.41
N LEU A 17 15.77 -2.34 -16.26
CA LEU A 17 16.25 -2.64 -17.61
C LEU A 17 15.19 -2.17 -18.60
N THR A 18 15.58 -1.21 -19.43
CA THR A 18 14.82 -0.73 -20.59
C THR A 18 14.70 -1.86 -21.63
N LEU A 19 13.49 -2.30 -21.94
CA LEU A 19 13.21 -3.30 -22.97
C LEU A 19 12.93 -2.63 -24.32
N SER A 20 13.79 -2.90 -25.29
CA SER A 20 13.52 -2.69 -26.71
C SER A 20 12.48 -3.72 -27.18
N VAL A 21 11.42 -3.27 -27.83
CA VAL A 21 10.33 -4.14 -28.32
C VAL A 21 10.80 -4.89 -29.58
N ALA A 22 11.01 -6.20 -29.46
CA ALA A 22 11.00 -7.11 -30.59
C ALA A 22 9.63 -7.80 -30.65
N ALA A 23 8.85 -7.51 -31.69
CA ALA A 23 7.55 -8.14 -31.90
C ALA A 23 7.74 -9.60 -32.36
N VAL A 24 7.44 -10.56 -31.49
CA VAL A 24 7.26 -11.96 -31.88
C VAL A 24 5.77 -12.18 -32.13
N ALA A 25 5.41 -12.48 -33.38
CA ALA A 25 4.07 -12.93 -33.74
C ALA A 25 3.89 -14.39 -33.29
N LEU A 26 3.05 -14.62 -32.29
CA LEU A 26 2.63 -15.96 -31.85
C LEU A 26 1.31 -16.34 -32.53
N THR A 27 1.33 -17.47 -33.23
CA THR A 27 0.18 -18.11 -33.84
C THR A 27 -0.75 -18.68 -32.77
N THR A 28 -2.06 -18.55 -32.99
CA THR A 28 -3.13 -18.98 -32.08
C THR A 28 -3.19 -20.50 -31.94
N GLY A 29 -2.76 -21.02 -30.80
CA GLY A 29 -3.19 -22.32 -30.28
C GLY A 29 -3.90 -22.10 -28.94
N ILE A 30 -5.19 -22.42 -28.85
CA ILE A 30 -5.93 -22.45 -27.58
C ILE A 30 -5.50 -23.71 -26.83
N GLY A 31 -4.27 -23.70 -26.32
CA GLY A 31 -3.85 -24.60 -25.27
C GLY A 31 -3.81 -23.79 -23.99
N VAL A 32 -4.77 -23.98 -23.09
CA VAL A 32 -4.55 -23.62 -21.69
C VAL A 32 -3.31 -24.43 -21.29
N ALA A 33 -2.21 -23.76 -20.94
CA ALA A 33 -1.04 -24.47 -20.42
C ALA A 33 -1.54 -25.40 -19.30
N ALA A 34 -1.30 -26.70 -19.47
CA ALA A 34 -1.71 -27.68 -18.48
C ALA A 34 -0.94 -27.38 -17.19
N ALA A 35 -1.63 -27.42 -16.05
CA ALA A 35 -0.98 -27.26 -14.75
C ALA A 35 0.21 -28.23 -14.66
N ARG A 36 1.30 -27.75 -14.07
CA ARG A 36 2.52 -28.56 -13.90
C ARG A 36 2.74 -28.94 -12.44
N PRO A 37 3.27 -30.15 -12.19
CA PRO A 37 3.63 -30.55 -10.84
C PRO A 37 4.84 -29.73 -10.36
N ILE A 38 4.68 -29.02 -9.24
CA ILE A 38 5.75 -28.37 -8.51
C ILE A 38 5.76 -28.93 -7.10
N GLY A 39 6.74 -29.79 -6.81
CA GLY A 39 6.80 -30.50 -5.53
C GLY A 39 5.52 -31.31 -5.29
N PRO A 40 4.79 -31.09 -4.17
CA PRO A 40 3.62 -31.90 -3.81
C PRO A 40 2.30 -31.49 -4.50
N PHE A 41 2.24 -30.34 -5.18
CA PHE A 41 1.00 -29.85 -5.80
C PHE A 41 1.21 -29.31 -7.21
N GLU A 42 0.14 -29.32 -7.99
CA GLU A 42 0.10 -28.67 -9.30
C GLU A 42 0.01 -27.15 -9.14
N VAL A 43 0.68 -26.40 -10.02
CA VAL A 43 0.54 -24.96 -10.18
C VAL A 43 0.15 -24.73 -11.65
N GLY A 44 -0.95 -24.03 -11.90
CA GLY A 44 -1.50 -23.88 -13.25
C GLY A 44 -2.12 -22.51 -13.52
N GLY A 45 -2.50 -22.30 -14.78
CA GLY A 45 -3.29 -21.14 -15.21
C GLY A 45 -2.61 -19.81 -14.91
N ALA A 46 -3.42 -18.81 -14.51
CA ALA A 46 -2.90 -17.47 -14.22
C ALA A 46 -2.00 -17.44 -12.97
N ILE A 47 -2.20 -18.35 -12.00
CA ILE A 47 -1.34 -18.46 -10.83
C ILE A 47 0.06 -18.94 -11.23
N GLU A 48 0.17 -19.88 -12.15
CA GLU A 48 1.46 -20.34 -12.69
C GLU A 48 2.20 -19.22 -13.43
N VAL A 49 1.47 -18.44 -14.24
CA VAL A 49 2.06 -17.29 -14.97
C VAL A 49 2.71 -16.31 -13.99
N GLU A 50 2.00 -15.95 -12.91
CA GLU A 50 2.54 -15.05 -11.88
C GLU A 50 3.68 -15.71 -11.10
N TYR A 51 3.54 -16.99 -10.74
CA TYR A 51 4.57 -17.75 -10.04
C TYR A 51 5.89 -17.71 -10.81
N ASP A 52 5.88 -17.98 -12.12
CA ASP A 52 7.08 -17.92 -12.95
C ASP A 52 7.63 -16.51 -13.13
N ALA A 53 6.76 -15.51 -13.34
CA ALA A 53 7.16 -14.12 -13.52
C ALA A 53 7.85 -13.52 -12.28
N ALA A 54 7.41 -13.91 -11.09
CA ALA A 54 7.96 -13.45 -9.83
C ALA A 54 9.20 -14.24 -9.36
N GLY A 55 9.63 -15.28 -10.09
CA GLY A 55 10.89 -16.01 -9.85
C GLY A 55 10.72 -17.46 -9.39
N GLY A 56 9.48 -17.98 -9.43
CA GLY A 56 9.16 -19.38 -9.23
C GLY A 56 9.68 -19.95 -7.91
N PRO A 57 10.26 -21.17 -7.92
CA PRO A 57 10.60 -21.88 -6.69
C PRO A 57 11.68 -21.19 -5.85
N GLU A 58 12.57 -20.42 -6.45
CA GLU A 58 13.58 -19.67 -5.69
C GLU A 58 12.94 -18.57 -4.82
N PHE A 59 11.84 -17.98 -5.30
CA PHE A 59 11.14 -16.92 -4.59
C PHE A 59 10.03 -17.45 -3.68
N PHE A 60 9.14 -18.30 -4.20
CA PHE A 60 7.97 -18.81 -3.47
C PHE A 60 8.25 -20.07 -2.66
N GLY A 61 9.24 -20.86 -3.05
CA GLY A 61 9.36 -22.26 -2.62
C GLY A 61 8.31 -23.15 -3.28
N ASP A 62 8.18 -24.37 -2.74
CA ASP A 62 7.16 -25.31 -3.18
C ASP A 62 5.75 -24.84 -2.77
N PRO A 63 4.72 -25.15 -3.57
CA PRO A 63 3.33 -24.98 -3.14
C PRO A 63 3.06 -25.86 -1.92
N THR A 64 2.26 -25.35 -1.01
CA THR A 64 1.86 -26.03 0.25
C THR A 64 0.39 -26.42 0.26
N THR A 65 -0.37 -25.96 -0.74
CA THR A 65 -1.76 -26.32 -0.99
C THR A 65 -1.95 -26.56 -2.49
N PRO A 66 -3.00 -27.29 -2.90
CA PRO A 66 -3.50 -27.15 -4.27
C PRO A 66 -4.03 -25.72 -4.50
N GLU A 67 -4.30 -25.37 -5.75
CA GLU A 67 -5.16 -24.22 -6.06
C GLU A 67 -6.54 -24.44 -5.42
N THR A 68 -7.05 -23.43 -4.71
CA THR A 68 -8.32 -23.49 -3.99
C THR A 68 -9.20 -22.30 -4.32
N ASP A 69 -10.52 -22.48 -4.18
CA ASP A 69 -11.50 -21.40 -4.34
C ASP A 69 -11.31 -20.32 -3.27
N ALA A 70 -11.40 -19.07 -3.71
CA ALA A 70 -11.43 -17.88 -2.86
C ALA A 70 -12.73 -17.09 -3.10
N ALA A 71 -13.10 -16.21 -2.16
CA ALA A 71 -14.39 -15.53 -2.20
C ALA A 71 -14.60 -14.71 -3.48
N GLY A 72 -15.85 -14.58 -3.95
CA GLY A 72 -16.15 -13.77 -5.15
C GLY A 72 -15.65 -14.39 -6.47
N GLY A 73 -15.45 -15.71 -6.50
CA GLY A 73 -15.06 -16.44 -7.72
C GLY A 73 -13.56 -16.40 -8.01
N GLY A 74 -12.74 -15.99 -7.05
CA GLY A 74 -11.29 -16.02 -7.19
C GLY A 74 -10.69 -17.39 -6.90
N LYS A 75 -9.38 -17.47 -7.11
CA LYS A 75 -8.54 -18.61 -6.80
C LYS A 75 -7.37 -18.17 -5.94
N LYS A 76 -6.83 -19.08 -5.15
CA LYS A 76 -5.59 -18.86 -4.41
C LYS A 76 -4.75 -20.11 -4.30
N GLN A 77 -3.45 -19.92 -4.09
CA GLN A 77 -2.52 -20.97 -3.72
C GLN A 77 -1.50 -20.44 -2.71
N ASP A 78 -1.16 -21.25 -1.72
CA ASP A 78 -0.22 -20.92 -0.64
C ASP A 78 1.13 -21.62 -0.86
N PHE A 79 2.25 -20.93 -0.61
CA PHE A 79 3.61 -21.39 -0.89
C PHE A 79 4.52 -21.33 0.35
N ALA A 80 5.59 -22.15 0.35
CA ALA A 80 6.44 -22.41 1.51
C ALA A 80 7.13 -21.17 2.09
N ASN A 81 7.53 -20.19 1.25
CA ASN A 81 8.27 -19.00 1.69
C ASN A 81 7.36 -17.89 2.26
N ASN A 82 6.28 -18.27 2.95
CA ASN A 82 5.31 -17.35 3.54
C ASN A 82 4.67 -16.39 2.50
N LEU A 83 4.45 -16.92 1.28
CA LEU A 83 3.86 -16.23 0.15
C LEU A 83 2.57 -16.94 -0.28
N SER A 84 1.65 -16.19 -0.86
CA SER A 84 0.45 -16.72 -1.54
C SER A 84 0.31 -16.00 -2.87
N ILE A 85 -0.33 -16.64 -3.85
CA ILE A 85 -0.80 -15.97 -5.05
C ILE A 85 -2.32 -16.02 -5.04
N TYR A 86 -2.96 -14.86 -5.27
CA TYR A 86 -4.40 -14.72 -5.39
C TYR A 86 -4.74 -14.24 -6.79
N TRP A 87 -5.79 -14.81 -7.38
CA TRP A 87 -6.25 -14.47 -8.72
C TRP A 87 -7.75 -14.21 -8.75
N THR A 88 -8.16 -13.22 -9.54
CA THR A 88 -9.54 -13.10 -10.04
C THR A 88 -9.55 -12.66 -11.50
N PRO A 89 -10.63 -12.88 -12.25
CA PRO A 89 -10.77 -12.33 -13.59
C PRO A 89 -10.69 -10.78 -13.66
N ALA A 90 -10.91 -10.08 -12.54
CA ALA A 90 -10.93 -8.63 -12.51
C ALA A 90 -9.59 -8.00 -12.10
N THR A 91 -8.69 -8.78 -11.51
CA THR A 91 -7.43 -8.29 -10.93
C THR A 91 -6.21 -9.00 -11.45
N ASP A 92 -6.36 -10.07 -12.24
CA ASP A 92 -5.26 -11.00 -12.53
C ASP A 92 -4.65 -11.60 -11.25
N ALA A 93 -3.55 -12.33 -11.41
CA ALA A 93 -2.86 -13.05 -10.35
C ALA A 93 -1.79 -12.15 -9.74
N HIS A 94 -1.75 -12.08 -8.40
CA HIS A 94 -0.78 -11.27 -7.68
C HIS A 94 -0.21 -12.00 -6.48
N ALA A 95 1.09 -11.84 -6.30
CA ALA A 95 1.83 -12.35 -5.15
C ALA A 95 1.60 -11.48 -3.92
N ILE A 96 1.42 -12.10 -2.76
CA ILE A 96 1.27 -11.42 -1.47
C ILE A 96 1.98 -12.20 -0.37
N GLY A 97 2.71 -11.50 0.51
CA GLY A 97 3.49 -12.13 1.57
C GLY A 97 3.81 -11.22 2.75
N GLY A 98 4.48 -11.80 3.74
CA GLY A 98 5.02 -11.10 4.91
C GLY A 98 3.98 -10.28 5.68
N ALA A 99 4.44 -9.17 6.27
CA ALA A 99 3.62 -8.34 7.14
C ALA A 99 2.42 -7.70 6.44
N ILE A 100 2.51 -7.44 5.12
CA ILE A 100 1.39 -6.95 4.31
C ILE A 100 0.29 -8.01 4.25
N ARG A 101 0.65 -9.28 3.96
CA ARG A 101 -0.32 -10.39 3.95
C ARG A 101 -0.94 -10.60 5.32
N ASP A 102 -0.14 -10.55 6.38
CA ASP A 102 -0.62 -10.77 7.74
C ASP A 102 -1.62 -9.68 8.15
N LYS A 103 -1.34 -8.41 7.80
CA LYS A 103 -2.28 -7.30 7.99
C LYS A 103 -3.56 -7.52 7.17
N TRP A 104 -3.44 -7.84 5.89
CA TRP A 104 -4.59 -8.07 5.01
C TRP A 104 -5.49 -9.20 5.53
N ARG A 105 -4.90 -10.31 5.98
CA ARG A 105 -5.62 -11.41 6.64
C ARG A 105 -6.36 -10.93 7.90
N GLY A 106 -5.72 -10.09 8.71
CA GLY A 106 -6.35 -9.45 9.87
C GLY A 106 -7.55 -8.54 9.52
N THR A 107 -7.67 -8.10 8.27
CA THR A 107 -8.82 -7.32 7.77
C THR A 107 -9.91 -8.15 7.09
N GLY A 108 -9.80 -9.49 7.13
CA GLY A 108 -10.76 -10.40 6.49
C GLY A 108 -10.39 -10.82 5.06
N SER A 109 -9.14 -10.62 4.66
CA SER A 109 -8.60 -11.01 3.34
C SER A 109 -9.49 -10.53 2.17
N GLU A 110 -9.72 -11.36 1.16
CA GLU A 110 -10.53 -11.05 -0.01
C GLU A 110 -12.01 -10.80 0.30
N SER A 111 -12.48 -11.28 1.46
CA SER A 111 -13.85 -11.04 1.94
C SER A 111 -13.98 -9.67 2.62
N GLY A 112 -12.88 -9.11 3.12
CA GLY A 112 -12.78 -7.82 3.79
C GLY A 112 -13.05 -6.61 2.89
N SER A 113 -12.87 -5.42 3.43
CA SER A 113 -13.06 -4.16 2.69
C SER A 113 -11.97 -3.92 1.64
N LEU A 114 -10.77 -4.46 1.84
CA LEU A 114 -9.65 -4.31 0.90
C LEU A 114 -9.81 -5.15 -0.37
N LYS A 115 -10.55 -6.28 -0.29
CA LYS A 115 -10.73 -7.22 -1.41
C LYS A 115 -9.39 -7.74 -1.94
N TYR A 116 -9.28 -7.99 -3.23
CA TYR A 116 -8.10 -8.60 -3.84
C TYR A 116 -6.95 -7.61 -4.05
N PRO A 117 -5.69 -8.09 -4.02
CA PRO A 117 -4.55 -7.31 -4.52
C PRO A 117 -4.75 -6.94 -6.00
N VAL A 118 -4.24 -5.78 -6.41
CA VAL A 118 -4.23 -5.30 -7.81
C VAL A 118 -2.81 -4.96 -8.29
N THR A 119 -1.83 -5.17 -7.42
CA THR A 119 -0.39 -5.14 -7.74
C THR A 119 0.28 -6.20 -6.89
N ASP A 120 1.50 -6.58 -7.26
CA ASP A 120 2.41 -7.23 -6.33
C ASP A 120 2.94 -6.21 -5.31
N ALA A 121 3.68 -6.70 -4.31
CA ALA A 121 4.34 -5.84 -3.35
C ALA A 121 5.48 -5.04 -4.02
N GLY A 122 5.42 -3.71 -3.93
CA GLY A 122 6.44 -2.80 -4.40
C GLY A 122 7.33 -2.30 -3.27
N ALA A 123 8.63 -2.10 -3.54
CA ALA A 123 9.53 -1.42 -2.62
C ALA A 123 9.36 0.11 -2.74
N THR A 124 9.50 0.83 -1.64
CA THR A 124 9.48 2.29 -1.60
C THR A 124 10.89 2.88 -1.60
N ALA A 125 11.01 4.19 -1.87
CA ALA A 125 12.31 4.87 -1.88
C ALA A 125 12.99 4.89 -0.49
N LYS A 126 12.20 5.04 0.57
CA LYS A 126 12.63 4.81 1.96
C LYS A 126 12.41 3.34 2.32
N PRO A 127 13.12 2.77 3.32
CA PRO A 127 12.95 1.37 3.72
C PRO A 127 11.50 1.02 4.09
N GLY A 128 10.82 0.35 3.17
CA GLY A 128 9.41 0.02 3.27
C GLY A 128 8.92 -0.73 2.04
N GLN A 129 7.69 -1.20 2.12
CA GLN A 129 6.97 -1.90 1.07
C GLN A 129 5.52 -1.43 1.04
N PHE A 130 4.89 -1.52 -0.11
CA PHE A 130 3.46 -1.28 -0.26
C PHE A 130 2.85 -2.32 -1.18
N GLN A 131 1.54 -2.49 -1.07
CA GLN A 131 0.76 -3.22 -2.05
C GLN A 131 -0.61 -2.55 -2.20
N HIS A 132 -1.07 -2.44 -3.43
CA HIS A 132 -2.40 -1.90 -3.71
C HIS A 132 -3.42 -3.04 -3.79
N PHE A 133 -4.62 -2.74 -3.30
CA PHE A 133 -5.77 -3.62 -3.29
C PHE A 133 -6.95 -2.87 -3.91
N GLN A 134 -7.98 -3.58 -4.38
CA GLN A 134 -9.15 -2.94 -4.98
C GLN A 134 -9.79 -1.91 -4.04
N GLY A 135 -9.82 -2.20 -2.73
CA GLY A 135 -10.42 -1.34 -1.71
C GLY A 135 -9.45 -0.42 -0.97
N GLY A 136 -8.16 -0.41 -1.30
CA GLY A 136 -7.20 0.40 -0.54
C GLY A 136 -5.73 0.09 -0.83
N SER A 137 -4.88 0.38 0.13
CA SER A 137 -3.45 0.09 0.06
C SER A 137 -2.94 -0.27 1.45
N ILE A 138 -1.99 -1.19 1.49
CA ILE A 138 -1.29 -1.53 2.72
C ILE A 138 0.16 -1.11 2.55
N TYR A 139 0.67 -0.39 3.53
CA TYR A 139 2.09 -0.02 3.63
C TYR A 139 2.70 -0.72 4.83
N TRP A 140 3.92 -1.22 4.67
CA TRP A 140 4.80 -1.59 5.76
C TRP A 140 6.05 -0.70 5.71
N SER A 141 6.47 -0.15 6.84
CA SER A 141 7.72 0.59 6.92
C SER A 141 8.50 0.27 8.21
N VAL A 142 9.81 0.47 8.16
CA VAL A 142 10.67 0.32 9.34
C VAL A 142 10.30 1.38 10.37
N GLY A 143 9.94 0.95 11.58
CA GLY A 143 9.63 1.84 12.69
C GLY A 143 8.14 2.16 12.85
N SER A 144 7.36 2.20 11.77
CA SER A 144 5.89 2.40 11.88
C SER A 144 5.10 1.10 11.87
N GLY A 145 5.58 0.05 11.20
CA GLY A 145 4.85 -1.21 11.06
C GLY A 145 3.91 -1.20 9.86
N THR A 146 2.83 -1.99 9.92
CA THR A 146 1.92 -2.22 8.79
C THR A 146 0.57 -1.53 8.96
N HIS A 147 0.22 -0.66 8.02
CA HIS A 147 -0.98 0.17 8.08
C HIS A 147 -1.80 0.14 6.80
N VAL A 148 -3.12 0.19 6.97
CA VAL A 148 -4.09 0.30 5.88
C VAL A 148 -4.40 1.76 5.61
N ILE A 149 -4.46 2.14 4.34
CA ILE A 149 -5.01 3.42 3.87
C ILE A 149 -6.10 3.12 2.83
N SER A 150 -7.27 3.73 2.96
CA SER A 150 -8.42 3.44 2.08
C SER A 150 -9.21 4.69 1.68
N GLY A 151 -10.12 4.52 0.70
CA GLY A 151 -11.09 5.52 0.29
C GLY A 151 -10.50 6.88 -0.08
N VAL A 152 -11.24 7.96 0.21
CA VAL A 152 -10.88 9.33 -0.17
C VAL A 152 -9.56 9.81 0.45
N ILE A 153 -9.15 9.25 1.59
CA ILE A 153 -7.85 9.55 2.20
C ILE A 153 -6.73 8.93 1.35
N ARG A 154 -6.88 7.68 0.91
CA ARG A 154 -5.93 7.04 -0.02
C ARG A 154 -5.79 7.86 -1.30
N ASP A 155 -6.90 8.31 -1.87
CA ASP A 155 -6.88 9.09 -3.12
C ASP A 155 -6.19 10.44 -2.92
N LYS A 156 -6.39 11.09 -1.77
CA LYS A 156 -5.67 12.31 -1.41
C LYS A 156 -4.17 12.07 -1.24
N TYR A 157 -3.80 10.99 -0.56
CA TYR A 157 -2.40 10.60 -0.37
C TYR A 157 -1.72 10.30 -1.71
N ALA A 158 -2.44 9.63 -2.62
CA ALA A 158 -2.00 9.40 -3.99
C ALA A 158 -1.72 10.71 -4.74
N GLY A 159 -2.67 11.65 -4.70
CA GLY A 159 -2.55 12.95 -5.34
C GLY A 159 -1.41 13.81 -4.77
N ALA A 160 -1.01 13.57 -3.51
CA ALA A 160 0.12 14.24 -2.88
C ALA A 160 1.49 13.64 -3.25
N GLY A 161 1.52 12.47 -3.91
CA GLY A 161 2.75 11.76 -4.23
C GLY A 161 3.13 10.67 -3.22
N TRP A 162 2.16 10.08 -2.52
CA TRP A 162 2.35 8.94 -1.62
C TRP A 162 3.42 9.19 -0.54
N GLU A 163 4.22 8.17 -0.21
CA GLU A 163 5.28 8.24 0.81
C GLU A 163 6.48 9.11 0.40
N SER A 164 6.53 9.52 -0.87
CA SER A 164 7.50 10.48 -1.38
C SER A 164 7.12 11.93 -1.08
N SER A 165 5.87 12.17 -0.66
CA SER A 165 5.40 13.47 -0.20
C SER A 165 5.92 13.82 1.21
N PRO A 166 5.76 15.08 1.67
CA PRO A 166 6.07 15.45 3.05
C PRO A 166 5.31 14.67 4.12
N LEU A 167 4.22 13.97 3.77
CA LEU A 167 3.53 13.09 4.73
C LEU A 167 4.40 11.91 5.16
N GLY A 168 5.22 11.34 4.27
CA GLY A 168 5.93 10.10 4.54
C GLY A 168 4.98 8.90 4.69
N PHE A 169 5.38 7.89 5.46
CA PHE A 169 4.59 6.66 5.66
C PHE A 169 3.42 6.86 6.63
N PRO A 170 2.35 6.04 6.50
CA PRO A 170 1.36 5.94 7.56
C PRO A 170 1.97 5.38 8.85
N ILE A 171 1.48 5.86 9.99
CA ILE A 171 1.92 5.45 11.34
C ILE A 171 0.79 4.92 12.22
N ALA A 172 -0.43 4.92 11.71
CA ALA A 172 -1.62 4.36 12.34
C ALA A 172 -2.56 3.84 11.25
N ASP A 173 -3.50 2.98 11.58
CA ASP A 173 -4.64 2.76 10.68
C ASP A 173 -5.62 3.93 10.78
N GLU A 174 -6.52 4.03 9.81
CA GLU A 174 -7.54 5.07 9.76
C GLU A 174 -8.41 5.08 11.02
N ASN A 175 -8.38 6.17 11.76
CA ASN A 175 -9.21 6.39 12.93
C ASN A 175 -10.58 6.92 12.50
N LYS A 176 -11.63 6.18 12.85
CA LYS A 176 -13.04 6.59 12.70
C LYS A 176 -13.59 6.95 14.09
N THR A 177 -13.41 8.19 14.54
CA THR A 177 -13.87 8.62 15.87
C THR A 177 -15.32 9.09 15.86
N GLY A 178 -16.18 8.41 16.63
CA GLY A 178 -17.37 8.95 17.33
C GLY A 178 -18.57 9.48 16.52
N SER A 179 -18.36 9.83 15.25
CA SER A 179 -19.38 10.24 14.29
C SER A 179 -18.92 9.69 12.94
N THR A 180 -19.78 8.96 12.26
CA THR A 180 -19.54 8.26 10.98
C THR A 180 -19.20 9.19 9.79
N THR A 181 -18.73 10.41 10.06
CA THR A 181 -18.55 11.52 9.11
C THR A 181 -17.18 12.18 9.18
N THR A 182 -16.28 11.69 10.04
CA THR A 182 -14.90 12.18 10.14
C THR A 182 -13.91 11.02 10.13
N HIS A 183 -12.96 11.10 9.21
CA HIS A 183 -11.89 10.13 9.01
C HIS A 183 -10.56 10.83 9.20
N GLU A 184 -9.64 10.20 9.94
CA GLU A 184 -8.29 10.68 10.17
C GLU A 184 -7.29 9.57 9.84
N GLN A 185 -6.24 9.93 9.12
CA GLN A 185 -5.09 9.08 8.91
C GLN A 185 -3.83 9.84 9.29
N LEU A 186 -3.03 9.24 10.18
CA LEU A 186 -1.77 9.80 10.65
C LEU A 186 -0.60 9.26 9.83
N PHE A 187 0.34 10.16 9.54
CA PHE A 187 1.57 9.90 8.81
C PHE A 187 2.78 10.48 9.57
N GLU A 188 3.99 10.07 9.21
CA GLU A 188 5.24 10.55 9.83
C GLU A 188 5.34 12.07 9.90
N GLY A 189 5.00 12.76 8.80
CA GLY A 189 5.13 14.21 8.65
C GLY A 189 3.82 14.99 8.76
N GLY A 190 2.69 14.33 9.02
CA GLY A 190 1.41 15.02 9.09
C GLY A 190 0.19 14.12 9.23
N ALA A 191 -0.96 14.65 8.83
CA ALA A 191 -2.22 13.93 8.84
C ALA A 191 -3.09 14.31 7.64
N ILE A 192 -3.96 13.40 7.24
CA ILE A 192 -5.05 13.68 6.32
C ILE A 192 -6.37 13.57 7.08
N TYR A 193 -7.18 14.61 7.00
CA TYR A 193 -8.53 14.65 7.56
C TYR A 193 -9.55 14.67 6.44
N SER A 194 -10.59 13.83 6.56
CA SER A 194 -11.77 13.90 5.72
C SER A 194 -13.01 14.12 6.57
N THR A 195 -13.71 15.22 6.33
CA THR A 195 -15.02 15.46 6.95
C THR A 195 -16.07 15.74 5.89
N GLN A 196 -17.33 15.40 6.16
CA GLN A 196 -18.44 15.73 5.25
C GLN A 196 -18.55 17.24 4.98
N LYS A 197 -18.21 18.08 5.96
CA LYS A 197 -18.37 19.54 5.86
C LYS A 197 -17.21 20.21 5.11
N THR A 198 -15.99 19.74 5.30
CA THR A 198 -14.80 20.43 4.79
C THR A 198 -14.15 19.72 3.61
N GLY A 199 -14.44 18.44 3.38
CA GLY A 199 -13.74 17.63 2.39
C GLY A 199 -12.48 16.98 2.96
N THR A 200 -11.59 16.53 2.07
CA THR A 200 -10.37 15.79 2.42
C THR A 200 -9.12 16.65 2.22
N HIS A 201 -8.42 16.96 3.30
CA HIS A 201 -7.29 17.90 3.29
C HIS A 201 -6.10 17.40 4.11
N ILE A 202 -4.92 17.81 3.67
CA ILE A 202 -3.64 17.46 4.30
C ILE A 202 -3.25 18.58 5.28
N VAL A 203 -2.72 18.22 6.44
CA VAL A 203 -2.11 19.18 7.39
C VAL A 203 -0.72 18.65 7.78
N TRP A 204 0.34 19.42 7.47
CA TRP A 204 1.73 19.02 7.70
C TRP A 204 2.63 20.20 8.11
N GLY A 205 3.89 19.88 8.44
CA GLY A 205 4.95 20.87 8.65
C GLY A 205 4.64 21.92 9.72
N ALA A 206 5.20 23.12 9.55
CA ALA A 206 5.10 24.19 10.55
C ALA A 206 3.67 24.70 10.78
N ILE A 207 2.81 24.66 9.76
CA ILE A 207 1.39 25.00 9.89
C ILE A 207 0.68 23.99 10.79
N ARG A 208 0.93 22.68 10.59
CA ARG A 208 0.42 21.64 11.50
C ARG A 208 0.89 21.87 12.92
N ASP A 209 2.16 22.17 13.12
CA ASP A 209 2.71 22.32 14.47
C ASP A 209 2.05 23.49 15.22
N ASP A 210 1.77 24.60 14.54
CA ASP A 210 1.00 25.69 15.13
C ASP A 210 -0.47 25.32 15.35
N TRP A 211 -1.10 24.63 14.41
CA TRP A 211 -2.47 24.14 14.55
C TRP A 211 -2.63 23.21 15.77
N VAL A 212 -1.71 22.25 15.94
CA VAL A 212 -1.67 21.33 17.08
C VAL A 212 -1.43 22.08 18.39
N ARG A 213 -0.50 23.06 18.42
CA ARG A 213 -0.27 23.92 19.60
C ARG A 213 -1.53 24.67 20.04
N ASN A 214 -2.41 24.99 19.10
CA ASN A 214 -3.69 25.66 19.34
C ASN A 214 -4.87 24.70 19.57
N GLY A 215 -4.60 23.42 19.87
CA GLY A 215 -5.61 22.41 20.21
C GLY A 215 -6.09 21.55 19.04
N GLY A 216 -5.48 21.67 17.86
CA GLY A 216 -5.80 20.86 16.68
C GLY A 216 -7.27 20.98 16.27
N GLN A 217 -7.87 19.86 15.88
CA GLN A 217 -9.26 19.75 15.43
C GLN A 217 -10.27 20.11 16.52
N ASN A 218 -9.88 20.00 17.78
CA ASN A 218 -10.70 20.37 18.94
C ASN A 218 -10.44 21.80 19.41
N GLY A 219 -9.48 22.49 18.79
CA GLY A 219 -9.06 23.84 19.11
C GLY A 219 -9.86 24.91 18.37
N ARG A 220 -9.41 26.17 18.52
CA ARG A 220 -10.08 27.35 17.94
C ARG A 220 -10.18 27.34 16.41
N TYR A 221 -9.29 26.61 15.73
CA TYR A 221 -9.24 26.56 14.27
C TYR A 221 -10.15 25.47 13.69
N GLY A 222 -10.41 24.38 14.42
CA GLY A 222 -11.17 23.24 13.91
C GLY A 222 -10.46 22.52 12.75
N TYR A 223 -11.23 21.84 11.89
CA TYR A 223 -10.70 21.07 10.77
C TYR A 223 -10.21 21.98 9.62
N PRO A 224 -9.23 21.51 8.80
CA PRO A 224 -8.84 22.20 7.57
C PRO A 224 -9.99 22.26 6.56
N THR A 225 -10.06 23.35 5.82
CA THR A 225 -11.03 23.59 4.72
C THR A 225 -10.36 23.67 3.34
N GLY A 226 -9.04 23.65 3.29
CA GLY A 226 -8.22 23.58 2.08
C GLY A 226 -6.85 23.00 2.42
N ASP A 227 -6.09 22.59 1.41
CA ASP A 227 -4.67 22.29 1.59
C ASP A 227 -3.85 23.57 1.76
N GLU A 228 -2.58 23.41 2.13
CA GLU A 228 -1.60 24.48 2.16
C GLU A 228 -1.39 25.10 0.76
N TYR A 229 -1.28 26.44 0.69
CA TYR A 229 -1.03 27.20 -0.53
C TYR A 229 -0.03 28.34 -0.32
N ASP A 230 0.54 28.85 -1.41
CA ASP A 230 1.47 29.99 -1.38
C ASP A 230 0.78 31.28 -0.92
N TYR A 231 1.37 31.94 0.07
CA TYR A 231 0.81 33.17 0.63
C TYR A 231 1.90 34.12 1.15
N GLN A 232 1.99 35.32 0.55
CA GLN A 232 2.84 36.43 1.02
C GLN A 232 4.30 36.03 1.35
N GLY A 233 4.95 35.29 0.44
CA GLY A 233 6.34 34.83 0.61
C GLY A 233 6.50 33.66 1.59
N GLY A 234 5.41 33.07 2.05
CA GLY A 234 5.38 31.85 2.83
C GLY A 234 4.22 30.95 2.40
N LYS A 235 3.63 30.27 3.37
CA LYS A 235 2.53 29.33 3.16
C LYS A 235 1.34 29.70 4.04
N ALA A 236 0.15 29.36 3.60
CA ALA A 236 -1.04 29.48 4.43
C ALA A 236 -1.96 28.29 4.25
N GLN A 237 -2.78 28.04 5.26
CA GLN A 237 -3.85 27.06 5.19
C GLN A 237 -5.09 27.61 5.89
N ASP A 238 -6.24 27.34 5.28
CA ASP A 238 -7.55 27.72 5.81
C ASP A 238 -8.17 26.58 6.60
N PHE A 239 -8.76 26.95 7.73
CA PHE A 239 -9.48 26.09 8.67
C PHE A 239 -10.85 26.67 8.96
N GLN A 240 -11.74 25.88 9.54
CA GLN A 240 -13.11 26.30 9.88
C GLN A 240 -13.17 27.60 10.71
N GLY A 241 -12.21 27.78 11.62
CA GLY A 241 -12.13 28.91 12.56
C GLY A 241 -11.11 29.98 12.19
N GLY A 242 -10.48 29.91 11.01
CA GLY A 242 -9.54 30.93 10.55
C GLY A 242 -8.40 30.39 9.69
N LYS A 243 -7.38 31.23 9.49
CA LYS A 243 -6.20 30.92 8.66
C LYS A 243 -4.95 30.83 9.54
N ILE A 244 -4.08 29.88 9.26
CA ILE A 244 -2.72 29.85 9.80
C ILE A 244 -1.76 30.19 8.66
N VAL A 245 -0.80 31.07 8.94
CA VAL A 245 0.21 31.52 7.97
C VAL A 245 1.58 31.17 8.54
N TRP A 246 2.37 30.46 7.75
CA TRP A 246 3.79 30.24 8.00
C TRP A 246 4.61 31.18 7.10
N LYS A 247 5.69 31.73 7.67
CA LYS A 247 6.72 32.45 6.91
C LYS A 247 8.08 31.82 7.21
N PRO A 248 8.98 31.72 6.22
CA PRO A 248 10.36 31.37 6.48
C PRO A 248 10.98 32.40 7.43
N SER A 249 11.82 31.93 8.36
CA SER A 249 12.69 32.82 9.12
C SER A 249 13.70 33.48 8.18
N GLU A 250 13.92 34.79 8.33
CA GLU A 250 14.97 35.53 7.61
C GLU A 250 16.38 34.97 7.85
#